data_AF-A0A7Z0LQB0-F1
#
_entry.id   AF-A0A7Z0LQB0-F1
#
_cell.length_a   1.000
_cell.length_b   1.000
_cell.length_c   1.000
_cell.angle_alpha   90.00
_cell.angle_beta   90.00
_cell.angle_gamma   90.00
#
_symmetry.space_group_name_H-M   'P 1'
#
loop_
_entity.id
_entity.type
_entity.pdbx_description
1 polymer ?
#
loop_
_entity_poly.entity_id
_entity_poly.type
_entity_poly.pdbx_seq_one_letter_code
_entity_poly.pdbx_strand_id
1 'polypeptide(L)'
;MTRSLRISFFTLLFLLAGCVGVDIEDYADSEPRLDIAEYFTGTTRAWGMVQDYSGEVQRRFTVEIQGTYEADTLTLDESFMFSDGETDRRVWTFERIDVHHWVGTASDVKDHVDARQYGHVFHMRYPLEIAIDGRMITFTMDDWMYLQPDGRLINRTAMRKFGLTLGEITLVFEKTGH
;
A
#
# COMPACT_ATOMS: atom_id res chain seq x y z
N MET A 1 -18.53 7.21 54.87
CA MET A 1 -18.33 8.22 53.79
C MET A 1 -17.93 7.50 52.50
N THR A 2 -18.94 7.05 51.78
CA THR A 2 -18.94 6.27 50.53
C THR A 2 -18.87 7.20 49.31
N ARG A 3 -17.87 8.07 49.24
CA ARG A 3 -17.74 9.10 48.17
C ARG A 3 -16.55 8.92 47.23
N SER A 4 -15.58 8.08 47.57
CA SER A 4 -14.32 7.96 46.81
C SER A 4 -14.36 6.93 45.67
N LEU A 5 -15.33 6.00 45.69
CA LEU A 5 -15.39 4.90 44.71
C LEU A 5 -16.11 5.26 43.40
N ARG A 6 -16.88 6.36 43.37
CA ARG A 6 -17.63 6.79 42.18
C ARG A 6 -16.81 7.61 41.18
N ILE A 7 -15.69 8.18 41.61
CA ILE A 7 -14.84 9.03 40.76
C ILE A 7 -13.90 8.17 39.91
N SER A 8 -13.50 6.98 40.40
CA SER A 8 -12.56 6.10 39.69
C SER A 8 -13.17 5.40 38.46
N PHE A 9 -14.49 5.34 38.34
CA PHE A 9 -15.16 4.70 37.19
C PHE A 9 -15.35 5.67 36.01
N PHE A 10 -15.28 6.99 36.24
CA PHE A 10 -15.51 8.00 35.20
C PHE A 10 -14.23 8.32 34.39
N THR A 11 -13.04 8.04 34.96
CA THR A 11 -11.75 8.27 34.28
C THR A 11 -11.38 7.15 33.31
N LEU A 12 -11.92 5.94 33.49
CA LEU A 12 -11.66 4.80 32.60
C LEU A 12 -12.48 4.87 31.30
N LEU A 13 -13.59 5.61 31.28
CA LEU A 13 -14.45 5.76 30.10
C LEU A 13 -13.91 6.74 29.05
N PHE A 14 -12.93 7.59 29.40
CA PHE A 14 -12.30 8.55 28.48
C PHE A 14 -11.08 7.99 27.73
N LEU A 15 -10.59 6.80 28.08
CA LEU A 15 -9.46 6.14 27.41
C LEU A 15 -9.87 5.26 26.21
N LEU A 16 -11.17 5.25 25.88
CA LEU A 16 -11.74 4.51 24.73
C LEU A 16 -12.13 5.43 23.57
N ALA A 17 -11.76 6.72 23.61
CA ALA A 17 -11.96 7.63 22.50
C ALA A 17 -10.94 7.31 21.37
N GLY A 18 -11.34 6.38 20.53
CA GLY A 18 -11.04 6.37 19.09
C GLY A 18 -9.64 5.91 18.67
N CYS A 19 -9.46 4.60 18.46
CA CYS A 19 -8.75 4.16 17.26
C CYS A 19 -9.74 4.28 16.09
N VAL A 20 -10.08 5.50 15.69
CA VAL A 20 -10.72 5.72 14.38
C VAL A 20 -9.60 5.52 13.37
N GLY A 21 -9.73 4.51 12.50
CA GLY A 21 -8.81 4.32 11.39
C GLY A 21 -8.84 5.55 10.49
N VAL A 22 -7.77 5.78 9.73
CA VAL A 22 -7.76 6.83 8.71
C VAL A 22 -8.64 6.38 7.56
N ASP A 23 -9.68 7.14 7.26
CA ASP A 23 -10.51 6.93 6.07
C ASP A 23 -9.85 7.65 4.89
N ILE A 24 -9.78 7.01 3.72
CA ILE A 24 -9.08 7.59 2.57
C ILE A 24 -9.79 8.86 2.06
N GLU A 25 -11.11 8.95 2.23
CA GLU A 25 -11.95 10.10 1.91
C GLU A 25 -11.53 11.38 2.63
N ASP A 26 -10.87 11.29 3.79
CA ASP A 26 -10.34 12.45 4.52
C ASP A 26 -9.33 13.25 3.69
N TYR A 27 -8.76 12.64 2.65
CA TYR A 27 -7.82 13.27 1.73
C TYR A 27 -8.48 13.88 0.49
N ALA A 28 -9.80 13.83 0.31
CA ALA A 28 -10.48 14.23 -0.93
C ALA A 28 -10.12 15.65 -1.44
N ASP A 29 -9.89 16.59 -0.50
CA ASP A 29 -9.57 17.99 -0.80
C ASP A 29 -8.06 18.28 -0.86
N SER A 30 -7.21 17.25 -0.79
CA SER A 30 -5.76 17.41 -0.85
C SER A 30 -5.23 17.53 -2.28
N GLU A 31 -4.14 18.29 -2.42
CA GLU A 31 -3.38 18.44 -3.66
C GLU A 31 -1.92 18.03 -3.43
N PRO A 32 -1.20 17.55 -4.48
CA PRO A 32 -1.69 17.29 -5.84
C PRO A 32 -2.67 16.11 -5.90
N ARG A 33 -3.53 16.04 -6.91
CA ARG A 33 -4.42 14.88 -7.09
C ARG A 33 -3.67 13.75 -7.79
N LEU A 34 -3.76 12.55 -7.22
CA LEU A 34 -3.24 11.32 -7.80
C LEU A 34 -4.32 10.66 -8.66
N ASP A 35 -3.99 10.40 -9.92
CA ASP A 35 -4.66 9.40 -10.74
C ASP A 35 -3.64 8.32 -11.08
N ILE A 36 -3.89 7.08 -10.69
CA ILE A 36 -2.91 6.01 -10.85
C ILE A 36 -2.65 5.65 -12.31
N ALA A 37 -3.64 5.80 -13.20
CA ALA A 37 -3.42 5.55 -14.62
C ALA A 37 -2.52 6.63 -15.22
N GLU A 38 -2.74 7.90 -14.91
CA GLU A 38 -1.85 8.97 -15.36
C GLU A 38 -0.43 8.80 -14.79
N TYR A 39 -0.33 8.50 -13.49
CA TYR A 39 0.95 8.38 -12.82
C TYR A 39 1.79 7.23 -13.41
N PHE A 40 1.21 6.04 -13.50
CA PHE A 40 1.95 4.85 -13.88
C PHE A 40 2.00 4.58 -15.39
N THR A 41 1.24 5.27 -16.23
CA THR A 41 1.40 5.16 -17.69
C THR A 41 2.79 5.61 -18.12
N GLY A 42 3.47 4.75 -18.89
CA GLY A 42 4.86 4.91 -19.30
C GLY A 42 5.81 4.12 -18.40
N THR A 43 7.07 4.58 -18.31
CA THR A 43 8.06 3.92 -17.46
C THR A 43 8.20 4.63 -16.13
N THR A 44 8.11 3.85 -15.05
CA THR A 44 8.33 4.30 -13.67
C THR A 44 9.42 3.46 -13.03
N ARG A 45 10.24 4.07 -12.18
CA ARG A 45 11.23 3.35 -11.36
C ARG A 45 10.94 3.54 -9.89
N ALA A 46 11.29 2.54 -9.10
CA ALA A 46 11.15 2.61 -7.65
C ALA A 46 12.36 2.04 -6.92
N TRP A 47 12.54 2.52 -5.69
CA TRP A 47 13.54 2.02 -4.74
C TRP A 47 12.85 1.73 -3.42
N GLY A 48 13.04 0.52 -2.92
CA GLY A 48 12.33 0.04 -1.75
C GLY A 48 13.17 -0.78 -0.79
N MET A 49 12.57 -1.00 0.38
CA MET A 49 13.10 -1.87 1.41
C MET A 49 11.97 -2.61 2.12
N VAL A 50 12.29 -3.81 2.59
CA VAL A 50 11.44 -4.63 3.45
C VAL A 50 12.03 -4.61 4.85
N GLN A 51 11.20 -4.32 5.84
CA GLN A 51 11.54 -4.27 7.25
C GLN A 51 10.74 -5.31 8.02
N ASP A 52 11.33 -5.89 9.06
CA ASP A 52 10.61 -6.78 9.96
C ASP A 52 9.83 -6.01 11.05
N TYR A 53 9.16 -6.73 11.94
CA TYR A 53 8.41 -6.15 13.06
C TYR A 53 9.27 -5.35 14.06
N SER A 54 10.60 -5.51 14.05
CA SER A 54 11.54 -4.73 14.87
C SER A 54 11.97 -3.43 14.17
N GLY A 55 11.67 -3.30 12.87
CA GLY A 55 12.10 -2.20 12.01
C GLY A 55 13.46 -2.43 11.34
N GLU A 56 14.09 -3.58 11.56
CA GLU A 56 15.36 -3.93 10.92
C GLU A 56 15.14 -4.15 9.42
N VAL A 57 15.99 -3.53 8.58
CA VAL A 57 15.95 -3.70 7.13
C VAL A 57 16.46 -5.09 6.76
N GLN A 58 15.55 -5.92 6.27
CA GLN A 58 15.85 -7.29 5.86
C GLN A 58 16.33 -7.35 4.41
N ARG A 59 15.70 -6.58 3.52
CA ARG A 59 16.03 -6.56 2.08
C ARG A 59 15.87 -5.17 1.50
N ARG A 60 16.65 -4.88 0.46
CA ARG A 60 16.47 -3.70 -0.39
C ARG A 60 16.25 -4.15 -1.83
N PHE A 61 15.50 -3.37 -2.59
CA PHE A 61 15.20 -3.70 -3.97
C PHE A 61 14.98 -2.44 -4.81
N THR A 62 15.06 -2.61 -6.12
CA THR A 62 14.58 -1.64 -7.10
C THR A 62 13.52 -2.29 -7.97
N VAL A 63 12.60 -1.47 -8.49
CA VAL A 63 11.56 -1.92 -9.42
C VAL A 63 11.59 -1.05 -10.66
N GLU A 64 11.50 -1.66 -11.83
CA GLU A 64 11.15 -0.96 -13.06
C GLU A 64 9.75 -1.39 -13.47
N ILE A 65 8.89 -0.44 -13.77
CA ILE A 65 7.48 -0.66 -14.09
C ILE A 65 7.21 -0.11 -15.47
N GLN A 66 6.68 -0.96 -16.34
CA GLN A 66 6.14 -0.57 -17.64
C GLN A 66 4.62 -0.56 -17.54
N GLY A 67 4.03 0.64 -17.53
CA GLY A 67 2.59 0.83 -17.43
C GLY A 67 1.94 1.17 -18.76
N THR A 68 0.84 0.50 -19.07
CA THR A 68 -0.03 0.80 -20.21
C THR A 68 -1.45 1.04 -19.74
N TYR A 69 -2.10 2.09 -20.27
CA TYR A 69 -3.51 2.38 -19.97
C TYR A 69 -4.31 2.41 -21.26
N GLU A 70 -5.22 1.45 -21.41
CA GLU A 70 -6.07 1.31 -22.60
C GLU A 70 -7.46 0.84 -22.16
N ALA A 71 -8.52 1.40 -22.76
CA ALA A 71 -9.91 1.00 -22.51
C ALA A 71 -10.25 0.86 -21.01
N ASP A 72 -9.91 1.88 -20.22
CA ASP A 72 -10.14 1.94 -18.77
C ASP A 72 -9.43 0.86 -17.93
N THR A 73 -8.42 0.21 -18.52
CA THR A 73 -7.60 -0.80 -17.87
C THR A 73 -6.13 -0.36 -17.82
N LEU A 74 -5.58 -0.26 -16.61
CA LEU A 74 -4.16 -0.03 -16.37
C LEU A 74 -3.45 -1.37 -16.14
N THR A 75 -2.47 -1.69 -16.98
CA THR A 75 -1.59 -2.85 -16.77
C THR A 75 -0.21 -2.37 -16.35
N LEU A 76 0.32 -2.92 -15.25
CA LEU A 76 1.66 -2.61 -14.72
C LEU A 76 2.52 -3.87 -14.77
N ASP A 77 3.53 -3.88 -15.62
CA ASP A 77 4.54 -4.94 -15.68
C ASP A 77 5.74 -4.55 -14.82
N GLU A 78 5.81 -5.11 -13.61
CA GLU A 78 6.77 -4.78 -12.57
C GLU A 78 7.93 -5.78 -12.57
N SER A 79 9.15 -5.30 -12.75
CA SER A 79 10.37 -6.09 -12.69
C SER A 79 11.21 -5.70 -11.47
N PHE A 80 11.34 -6.63 -10.52
CA PHE A 80 12.04 -6.44 -9.26
C PHE A 80 13.49 -6.94 -9.35
N MET A 81 14.40 -6.17 -8.76
CA MET A 81 15.80 -6.54 -8.56
C MET A 81 16.15 -6.36 -7.09
N PHE A 82 16.42 -7.45 -6.39
CA PHE A 82 16.78 -7.44 -4.97
C PHE A 82 18.29 -7.27 -4.78
N SER A 83 18.69 -6.73 -3.63
CA SER A 83 20.10 -6.46 -3.32
C SER A 83 20.97 -7.72 -3.17
N ASP A 84 20.36 -8.89 -3.00
CA ASP A 84 21.00 -10.20 -2.96
C ASP A 84 21.15 -10.84 -4.36
N GLY A 85 20.65 -10.18 -5.40
CA GLY A 85 20.70 -10.62 -6.79
C GLY A 85 19.49 -11.44 -7.24
N GLU A 86 18.53 -11.71 -6.36
CA GLU A 86 17.25 -12.30 -6.78
C GLU A 86 16.45 -11.33 -7.65
N THR A 87 15.63 -11.88 -8.53
CA THR A 87 14.71 -11.12 -9.39
C THR A 87 13.32 -11.68 -9.26
N ASP A 88 12.32 -10.81 -9.34
CA ASP A 88 10.92 -11.20 -9.38
C ASP A 88 10.17 -10.37 -10.43
N ARG A 89 9.01 -10.86 -10.86
CA ARG A 89 8.16 -10.15 -11.81
C ARG A 89 6.70 -10.29 -11.40
N ARG A 90 6.01 -9.16 -11.30
CA ARG A 90 4.57 -9.11 -11.04
C ARG A 90 3.88 -8.30 -12.12
N VAL A 91 2.73 -8.78 -12.58
CA VAL A 91 1.88 -8.04 -13.52
C VAL A 91 0.57 -7.73 -12.82
N TRP A 92 0.30 -6.45 -12.60
CA TRP A 92 -0.98 -5.97 -12.11
C TRP A 92 -1.86 -5.52 -13.27
N THR A 93 -3.15 -5.79 -13.15
CA THR A 93 -4.19 -5.25 -14.03
C THR A 93 -5.26 -4.60 -13.18
N PHE A 94 -5.44 -3.29 -13.33
CA PHE A 94 -6.46 -2.50 -12.64
C PHE A 94 -7.52 -2.01 -13.64
N GLU A 95 -8.77 -2.40 -13.43
CA GLU A 95 -9.93 -1.90 -14.16
C GLU A 95 -10.53 -0.70 -13.40
N ARG A 96 -10.75 0.41 -14.10
CA ARG A 96 -11.40 1.58 -13.51
C ARG A 96 -12.91 1.35 -13.45
N ILE A 97 -13.47 1.41 -12.26
CA ILE A 97 -14.93 1.34 -12.04
C ILE A 97 -15.53 2.75 -12.08
N ASP A 98 -14.87 3.70 -11.41
CA ASP A 98 -15.22 5.12 -11.45
C ASP A 98 -13.99 6.01 -11.16
N VAL A 99 -14.20 7.29 -10.88
CA VAL A 99 -13.12 8.26 -10.62
C VAL A 99 -12.30 7.96 -9.36
N HIS A 100 -12.86 7.24 -8.40
CA HIS A 100 -12.25 6.90 -7.12
C HIS A 100 -12.02 5.39 -6.95
N HIS A 101 -12.67 4.53 -7.72
CA HIS A 101 -12.67 3.07 -7.51
C HIS A 101 -12.00 2.33 -8.64
N TRP A 102 -11.11 1.41 -8.26
CA TRP A 102 -10.44 0.46 -9.12
C TRP A 102 -10.59 -0.96 -8.61
N VAL A 103 -10.60 -1.91 -9.55
CA VAL A 103 -10.54 -3.35 -9.26
C VAL A 103 -9.25 -3.91 -9.83
N GLY A 104 -8.35 -4.35 -8.96
CA GLY A 104 -7.06 -4.93 -9.30
C GLY A 104 -7.07 -6.45 -9.36
N THR A 105 -6.22 -7.02 -10.23
CA THR A 105 -5.87 -8.44 -10.25
C THR A 105 -4.38 -8.60 -10.53
N ALA A 106 -3.78 -9.68 -10.03
CA ALA A 106 -2.42 -10.09 -10.33
C ALA A 106 -2.33 -11.61 -10.24
N SER A 107 -1.35 -12.23 -10.90
CA SER A 107 -1.24 -13.69 -10.99
C SER A 107 -1.05 -14.40 -9.65
N ASP A 108 -0.51 -13.70 -8.65
CA ASP A 108 -0.22 -14.18 -7.31
C ASP A 108 -1.24 -13.70 -6.25
N VAL A 109 -2.29 -13.01 -6.69
CA VAL A 109 -3.38 -12.53 -5.84
C VAL A 109 -4.64 -13.30 -6.21
N LYS A 110 -5.13 -14.12 -5.27
CA LYS A 110 -6.23 -15.07 -5.51
C LYS A 110 -7.57 -14.41 -5.82
N ASP A 111 -7.79 -13.23 -5.27
CA ASP A 111 -9.06 -12.51 -5.31
C ASP A 111 -8.88 -11.14 -5.95
N HIS A 112 -9.98 -10.54 -6.39
CA HIS A 112 -9.99 -9.15 -6.82
C HIS A 112 -9.60 -8.21 -5.68
N VAL A 113 -8.84 -7.18 -6.01
CA VAL A 113 -8.37 -6.16 -5.08
C VAL A 113 -9.20 -4.92 -5.25
N ASP A 114 -10.01 -4.58 -4.25
CA ASP A 114 -10.64 -3.27 -4.19
C ASP A 114 -9.61 -2.21 -3.83
N ALA A 115 -9.51 -1.19 -4.68
CA ALA A 115 -8.61 -0.08 -4.48
C ALA A 115 -9.32 1.26 -4.65
N ARG A 116 -8.92 2.26 -3.86
CA ARG A 116 -9.54 3.58 -3.80
C ARG A 116 -8.50 4.68 -3.99
N GLN A 117 -8.88 5.77 -4.64
CA GLN A 117 -8.06 7.00 -4.73
C GLN A 117 -8.86 8.25 -4.33
N TYR A 118 -8.28 9.10 -3.49
CA TYR A 118 -8.81 10.42 -3.13
C TYR A 118 -7.68 11.42 -2.89
N GLY A 119 -7.80 12.61 -3.48
CA GLY A 119 -6.75 13.63 -3.42
C GLY A 119 -5.41 13.06 -3.85
N HIS A 120 -4.38 13.23 -3.01
CA HIS A 120 -3.02 12.73 -3.27
C HIS A 120 -2.81 11.24 -2.92
N VAL A 121 -3.86 10.50 -2.53
CA VAL A 121 -3.74 9.18 -1.91
C VAL A 121 -4.37 8.09 -2.76
N PHE A 122 -3.71 6.94 -2.83
CA PHE A 122 -4.28 5.68 -3.31
C PHE A 122 -4.10 4.60 -2.25
N HIS A 123 -5.12 3.78 -2.03
CA HIS A 123 -5.13 2.73 -1.03
C HIS A 123 -5.67 1.43 -1.60
N MET A 124 -4.99 0.32 -1.31
CA MET A 124 -5.47 -1.01 -1.65
C MET A 124 -5.12 -2.03 -0.57
N ARG A 125 -5.93 -3.07 -0.45
CA ARG A 125 -5.69 -4.17 0.48
C ARG A 125 -5.91 -5.50 -0.22
N TYR A 126 -4.95 -6.42 -0.09
CA TYR A 126 -5.01 -7.68 -0.81
C TYR A 126 -4.24 -8.80 -0.10
N PRO A 127 -4.61 -10.07 -0.33
CA PRO A 127 -3.83 -11.21 0.13
C PRO A 127 -2.62 -11.44 -0.79
N LEU A 128 -1.44 -11.66 -0.20
CA LEU A 128 -0.23 -12.03 -0.92
C LEU A 128 0.40 -13.28 -0.31
N GLU A 129 0.72 -14.27 -1.15
CA GLU A 129 1.44 -15.47 -0.71
C GLU A 129 2.96 -15.27 -0.87
N ILE A 130 3.68 -15.39 0.24
CA ILE A 130 5.14 -15.23 0.28
C ILE A 130 5.78 -16.54 0.72
N ALA A 131 6.80 -16.97 -0.01
CA ALA A 131 7.61 -18.12 0.36
C ALA A 131 8.59 -17.73 1.49
N ILE A 132 8.45 -18.37 2.65
CA ILE A 132 9.36 -18.22 3.80
C ILE A 132 9.81 -19.62 4.24
N ASP A 133 11.11 -19.87 4.21
CA ASP A 133 11.72 -21.17 4.57
C ASP A 133 11.04 -22.37 3.87
N GLY A 134 10.71 -22.21 2.59
CA GLY A 134 10.06 -23.24 1.78
C GLY A 134 8.57 -23.46 2.07
N ARG A 135 7.93 -22.59 2.87
CA ARG A 135 6.49 -22.60 3.12
C ARG A 135 5.83 -21.35 2.54
N MET A 136 4.70 -21.53 1.86
CA MET A 136 3.88 -20.39 1.42
C MET A 136 3.06 -19.88 2.59
N ILE A 137 3.23 -18.61 2.95
CA ILE A 137 2.47 -17.93 3.99
C ILE A 137 1.71 -16.78 3.35
N THR A 138 0.39 -16.78 3.50
CA THR A 138 -0.46 -15.67 3.06
C THR A 138 -0.45 -14.53 4.07
N PHE A 139 -0.07 -13.34 3.65
CA PHE A 139 -0.17 -12.09 4.38
C PHE A 139 -1.29 -11.22 3.81
N THR A 140 -1.85 -10.34 4.62
CA THR A 140 -2.68 -9.23 4.16
C THR A 140 -1.79 -8.01 3.98
N MET A 141 -1.67 -7.53 2.75
CA MET A 141 -0.96 -6.31 2.40
C MET A 141 -1.93 -5.13 2.51
N ASP A 142 -1.52 -4.05 3.16
CA ASP A 142 -2.29 -2.83 3.37
C ASP A 142 -1.46 -1.64 2.85
N ASP A 143 -1.70 -1.28 1.60
CA ASP A 143 -0.81 -0.48 0.77
C ASP A 143 -1.37 0.92 0.60
N TRP A 144 -0.62 1.90 1.08
CA TRP A 144 -0.95 3.31 0.94
C TRP A 144 0.09 4.00 0.09
N MET A 145 -0.34 4.67 -0.97
CA MET A 145 0.50 5.49 -1.84
C MET A 145 0.14 6.97 -1.67
N TYR A 146 1.16 7.83 -1.55
CA TYR A 146 1.02 9.25 -1.27
C TYR A 146 1.84 10.08 -2.26
N LEU A 147 1.15 10.79 -3.15
CA LEU A 147 1.78 11.64 -4.15
C LEU A 147 2.31 12.91 -3.48
N GLN A 148 3.60 13.19 -3.70
CA GLN A 148 4.26 14.37 -3.18
C GLN A 148 4.19 15.52 -4.19
N PRO A 149 4.31 16.79 -3.74
CA PRO A 149 4.24 17.96 -4.62
C PRO A 149 5.27 17.99 -5.76
N ASP A 150 6.38 17.27 -5.62
CA ASP A 150 7.44 17.17 -6.63
C ASP A 150 7.26 15.98 -7.58
N GLY A 151 6.12 15.28 -7.51
CA GLY A 151 5.79 14.15 -8.39
C GLY A 151 6.33 12.80 -7.93
N ARG A 152 7.03 12.73 -6.78
CA ARG A 152 7.41 11.45 -6.20
C ARG A 152 6.21 10.79 -5.52
N LEU A 153 6.06 9.49 -5.68
CA LEU A 153 4.99 8.74 -5.02
C LEU A 153 5.62 7.85 -3.95
N ILE A 154 5.19 8.01 -2.70
CA ILE A 154 5.68 7.20 -1.58
C ILE A 154 4.66 6.10 -1.33
N ASN A 155 5.05 4.84 -1.41
CA ASN A 155 4.23 3.72 -0.95
C ASN A 155 4.72 3.21 0.40
N ARG A 156 3.76 2.97 1.29
CA ARG A 156 3.94 2.33 2.59
C ARG A 156 2.94 1.20 2.70
N THR A 157 3.47 0.00 2.94
CA THR A 157 2.69 -1.22 3.01
C THR A 157 2.91 -1.90 4.34
N ALA A 158 1.83 -2.17 5.07
CA ALA A 158 1.87 -3.01 6.26
C ALA A 158 1.56 -4.46 5.89
N MET A 159 2.47 -5.37 6.19
CA MET A 159 2.29 -6.81 6.00
C MET A 159 1.70 -7.42 7.27
N ARG A 160 0.43 -7.83 7.22
CA ARG A 160 -0.30 -8.30 8.39
C ARG A 160 -0.59 -9.79 8.35
N LYS A 161 -0.57 -10.42 9.53
CA LYS A 161 -1.07 -11.78 9.76
C LYS A 161 -1.86 -11.80 11.06
N PHE A 162 -3.08 -12.34 11.03
CA PHE A 162 -3.96 -12.38 12.21
C PHE A 162 -4.16 -11.01 12.90
N GLY A 163 -4.18 -9.93 12.10
CA GLY A 163 -4.34 -8.55 12.58
C GLY A 163 -3.05 -7.87 13.06
N LEU A 164 -1.96 -8.62 13.25
CA LEU A 164 -0.67 -8.10 13.68
C LEU A 164 0.20 -7.74 12.48
N THR A 165 0.84 -6.56 12.51
CA THR A 165 1.87 -6.19 11.53
C THR A 165 3.13 -6.98 11.83
N LEU A 166 3.60 -7.75 10.86
CA LEU A 166 4.81 -8.58 10.98
C LEU A 166 5.97 -8.08 10.13
N GLY A 167 5.70 -7.15 9.22
CA GLY A 167 6.70 -6.45 8.43
C GLY A 167 6.11 -5.24 7.73
N GLU A 168 6.98 -4.40 7.20
CA GLU A 168 6.63 -3.21 6.43
C GLU A 168 7.43 -3.17 5.14
N ILE A 169 6.81 -2.67 4.08
CA ILE A 169 7.50 -2.34 2.83
C ILE A 169 7.36 -0.84 2.64
N THR A 170 8.47 -0.17 2.35
CA THR A 170 8.45 1.24 1.93
C THR A 170 9.20 1.36 0.62
N LEU A 171 8.60 2.02 -0.36
CA LEU A 171 9.25 2.35 -1.62
C LEU A 171 8.85 3.73 -2.12
N VAL A 172 9.73 4.32 -2.91
CA VAL A 172 9.50 5.61 -3.57
C VAL A 172 9.53 5.38 -5.07
N PHE A 173 8.49 5.82 -5.77
CA PHE A 173 8.42 5.82 -7.22
C PHE A 173 8.80 7.19 -7.79
N GLU A 174 9.42 7.15 -8.96
CA GLU A 174 9.77 8.30 -9.77
C GLU A 174 9.52 7.95 -11.25
N LYS A 175 8.79 8.81 -11.97
CA LYS A 175 8.61 8.65 -13.42
C LYS A 175 9.94 8.90 -14.12
N THR A 176 10.33 8.02 -15.02
CA THR A 176 11.53 8.22 -15.84
C THR A 176 11.14 8.92 -17.14
N GLY A 177 11.31 10.24 -17.19
CA GLY A 177 11.08 11.06 -18.39
C GLY A 177 10.08 12.18 -18.14
N HIS A 178 10.57 13.41 -18.23
CA HIS A 178 9.78 14.59 -18.60
C HIS A 178 9.96 14.85 -20.10
#